data_AF-G0AMY6-F1
#
_entry.id   AF-G0AMY6-F1
#
_cell.length_a   1.000
_cell.length_b   1.000
_cell.length_c   1.000
_cell.angle_alpha   90.00
_cell.angle_beta   90.00
_cell.angle_gamma   90.00
#
_symmetry.space_group_name_H-M   'P 1'
#
loop_
_entity.id
_entity.type
_entity.pdbx_description
1 polymer ?
#
loop_
_entity_poly.entity_id
_entity_poly.type
_entity_poly.pdbx_seq_one_letter_code
_entity_poly.pdbx_strand_id
1 'polypeptide(L)'
;MSNIKDWVNSPTIKDNINSIIQKISFIQNIDPNNFYDIKIIESDLISYFEKNSDFKSVNYWAEIIKNYFKKNNRLKDLQDFEKFMAFKRTAYGPSPLIFFSVLKEYERFDEIFVA
;
A
#
# COMPACT_ATOMS: atom_id res chain seq x y z
N MET A 1 -9.79 11.11 -13.07
CA MET A 1 -9.97 9.76 -12.49
C MET A 1 -9.77 9.94 -10.99
N SER A 2 -10.75 9.60 -10.14
CA SER A 2 -10.61 9.79 -8.69
C SER A 2 -9.70 8.70 -8.11
N ASN A 3 -8.65 9.10 -7.40
CA ASN A 3 -7.71 8.17 -6.77
C ASN A 3 -8.38 7.46 -5.56
N ILE A 4 -7.73 6.47 -4.97
CA ILE A 4 -8.29 5.75 -3.82
C ILE A 4 -8.61 6.67 -2.61
N LYS A 5 -7.92 7.82 -2.48
CA LYS A 5 -8.15 8.81 -1.41
C LYS A 5 -9.45 9.58 -1.60
N ASP A 6 -9.86 9.80 -2.84
CA ASP A 6 -11.10 10.50 -3.17
C ASP A 6 -12.34 9.66 -2.86
N TRP A 7 -12.20 8.33 -2.85
CA TRP A 7 -13.29 7.39 -2.66
C TRP A 7 -13.55 6.99 -1.21
N VAL A 8 -12.51 7.01 -0.37
CA VAL A 8 -12.64 6.62 1.03
C VAL A 8 -13.34 7.74 1.82
N ASN A 9 -14.61 7.59 2.19
CA ASN A 9 -15.28 8.62 3.00
C ASN A 9 -14.86 8.65 4.48
N SER A 10 -14.02 7.71 4.93
CA SER A 10 -13.48 7.70 6.29
C SER A 10 -12.23 8.59 6.38
N PRO A 11 -12.25 9.67 7.18
CA PRO A 11 -11.08 10.51 7.42
C PRO A 11 -9.87 9.69 7.89
N THR A 12 -10.11 8.74 8.80
CA THR A 12 -9.08 7.85 9.34
C THR A 12 -8.41 7.03 8.23
N ILE A 13 -9.19 6.39 7.35
CA ILE A 13 -8.61 5.58 6.27
C ILE A 13 -7.89 6.46 5.24
N LYS A 14 -8.35 7.70 4.98
CA LYS A 14 -7.62 8.66 4.14
C LYS A 14 -6.26 9.02 4.73
N ASP A 15 -6.21 9.33 6.03
CA ASP A 15 -4.97 9.67 6.73
C ASP A 15 -3.98 8.50 6.71
N ASN A 16 -4.48 7.27 6.85
CA ASN A 16 -3.64 6.07 6.77
C ASN A 16 -3.06 5.86 5.36
N ILE A 17 -3.86 6.03 4.30
CA ILE A 17 -3.39 5.95 2.92
C ILE A 17 -2.35 7.04 2.63
N ASN A 18 -2.58 8.27 3.11
CA ASN A 18 -1.62 9.37 2.98
C ASN A 18 -0.30 9.08 3.70
N SER A 19 -0.36 8.55 4.93
CA SER A 19 0.82 8.16 5.70
C SER A 19 1.66 7.10 4.97
N ILE A 20 1.00 6.11 4.36
CA ILE A 20 1.67 5.06 3.58
C ILE A 20 2.32 5.63 2.31
N ILE A 21 1.61 6.45 1.54
CA ILE A 21 2.16 7.03 0.30
C ILE A 21 3.35 7.94 0.60
N GLN A 22 3.23 8.85 1.58
CA GLN A 22 4.34 9.73 1.96
C GLN A 22 5.59 8.92 2.32
N LYS A 23 5.42 7.83 3.07
CA LYS A 23 6.54 7.01 3.53
C LYS A 23 7.12 6.12 2.43
N ILE A 24 6.32 5.57 1.52
CA ILE A 24 6.81 4.85 0.33
C ILE A 24 7.64 5.79 -0.55
N SER A 25 7.13 7.00 -0.82
CA SER A 25 7.87 8.01 -1.58
C SER A 25 9.15 8.43 -0.87
N PHE A 26 9.15 8.52 0.47
CA PHE A 26 10.33 8.88 1.24
C PHE A 26 11.40 7.78 1.22
N ILE A 27 11.04 6.50 1.42
CA ILE A 27 11.96 5.35 1.34
C ILE A 27 12.68 5.30 -0.01
N GLN A 28 11.99 5.66 -1.10
CA GLN A 28 12.55 5.67 -2.44
C GLN A 28 13.45 6.87 -2.74
N ASN A 29 13.28 7.96 -1.99
CA ASN A 29 14.09 9.17 -2.11
C ASN A 29 15.27 9.17 -1.13
N ILE A 30 15.37 8.18 -0.24
CA ILE A 30 16.53 7.96 0.61
C ILE A 30 17.56 7.11 -0.15
N ASP A 31 18.84 7.47 0.00
CA ASP A 31 19.93 6.61 -0.44
C ASP A 31 19.76 5.21 0.16
N PRO A 32 19.65 4.14 -0.64
CA PRO A 32 19.47 2.79 -0.13
C PRO A 32 20.62 2.32 0.77
N ASN A 33 21.77 3.00 0.76
CA ASN A 33 22.89 2.76 1.67
C ASN A 33 22.79 3.52 3.00
N ASN A 34 21.77 4.36 3.20
CA ASN A 34 21.50 5.03 4.46
C ASN A 34 20.69 4.13 5.40
N PHE A 35 21.35 3.09 5.88
CA PHE A 35 20.78 2.07 6.76
C PHE A 35 20.18 2.62 8.07
N TYR A 36 20.66 3.78 8.54
CA TYR A 36 20.17 4.41 9.76
C TYR A 36 18.77 4.99 9.57
N ASP A 37 18.58 5.81 8.53
CA ASP A 37 17.28 6.41 8.23
C ASP A 37 16.24 5.35 7.88
N ILE A 38 16.64 4.31 7.12
CA ILE A 38 15.78 3.16 6.79
C ILE A 38 15.27 2.48 8.07
N LYS A 39 16.15 2.19 9.05
CA LYS A 39 15.75 1.53 10.30
C LYS A 39 14.82 2.36 11.17
N ILE A 40 15.04 3.68 11.25
CA ILE A 40 14.15 4.57 12.00
C ILE A 40 12.75 4.56 11.39
N ILE A 41 12.68 4.63 10.07
CA ILE A 41 11.40 4.62 9.35
C ILE A 41 10.67 3.30 9.52
N GLU A 42 11.37 2.16 9.40
CA GLU A 42 10.80 0.84 9.68
C GLU A 42 10.24 0.77 11.10
N SER A 43 10.99 1.25 12.10
CA SER A 43 10.55 1.27 13.50
C SER A 43 9.31 2.15 13.71
N ASP A 44 9.28 3.35 13.14
CA ASP A 44 8.14 4.26 13.22
C ASP A 44 6.90 3.69 12.54
N LEU A 45 7.08 2.95 11.44
CA LEU A 45 6.01 2.26 10.74
C LEU A 45 5.45 1.09 11.54
N ILE A 46 6.33 0.26 12.09
CA ILE A 46 5.95 -0.83 12.99
C ILE A 46 5.17 -0.27 14.17
N SER A 47 5.64 0.82 14.78
CA SER A 47 4.95 1.47 15.91
C SER A 47 3.59 2.06 15.51
N TYR A 48 3.48 2.64 14.31
CA TYR A 48 2.21 3.16 13.80
C TYR A 48 1.19 2.05 13.49
N PHE A 49 1.64 0.94 12.90
CA PHE A 49 0.83 -0.27 12.68
C PHE A 49 0.52 -1.01 13.99
N GLU A 50 1.36 -0.92 15.00
CA GLU A 50 1.07 -1.42 16.36
C GLU A 50 -0.12 -0.69 16.99
N LYS A 51 -0.22 0.62 16.77
CA LYS A 51 -1.38 1.41 17.21
C LYS A 51 -2.65 1.15 16.41
N ASN A 52 -2.53 0.50 15.24
CA ASN A 52 -3.64 0.20 14.33
C ASN A 52 -3.51 -1.24 13.80
N SER A 53 -3.91 -2.22 14.62
CA SER A 53 -3.66 -3.65 14.40
C SER A 53 -4.04 -4.16 13.02
N ASP A 54 -5.11 -3.64 12.43
CA ASP A 54 -5.61 -4.05 11.12
C ASP A 54 -4.61 -3.74 10.00
N PHE A 55 -3.75 -2.72 10.17
CA PHE A 55 -2.78 -2.30 9.15
C PHE A 55 -1.57 -3.22 9.06
N LYS A 56 -1.40 -4.13 10.03
CA LYS A 56 -0.42 -5.21 9.96
C LYS A 56 -0.81 -6.30 8.95
N SER A 57 -2.08 -6.30 8.51
CA SER A 57 -2.59 -7.34 7.62
C SER A 57 -2.49 -6.93 6.16
N VAL A 58 -1.75 -7.70 5.36
CA VAL A 58 -1.78 -7.57 3.90
C VAL A 58 -3.21 -7.77 3.36
N ASN A 59 -4.00 -8.65 3.98
CA ASN A 59 -5.38 -8.88 3.54
C ASN A 59 -6.26 -7.65 3.73
N TYR A 60 -6.06 -6.89 4.81
CA TYR A 60 -6.78 -5.64 5.03
C TYR A 60 -6.55 -4.65 3.88
N TRP A 61 -5.29 -4.42 3.52
CA TRP A 61 -4.92 -3.55 2.41
C TRP A 61 -5.42 -4.06 1.06
N ALA A 62 -5.32 -5.37 0.82
CA ALA A 62 -5.83 -5.98 -0.38
C ALA A 62 -7.34 -5.79 -0.53
N GLU A 63 -8.12 -5.92 0.55
CA GLU A 63 -9.57 -5.71 0.50
C GLU A 63 -9.93 -4.24 0.22
N ILE A 64 -9.17 -3.27 0.75
CA ILE A 64 -9.37 -1.85 0.40
C ILE A 64 -9.18 -1.63 -1.11
N ILE A 65 -8.10 -2.16 -1.69
CA ILE A 65 -7.79 -2.03 -3.12
C ILE A 65 -8.85 -2.73 -3.99
N LYS A 66 -9.25 -3.96 -3.63
CA LYS A 66 -10.31 -4.69 -4.33
C LYS A 66 -11.64 -3.94 -4.30
N ASN A 67 -12.02 -3.39 -3.14
CA ASN A 67 -13.25 -2.64 -2.99
C ASN A 67 -13.24 -1.35 -3.83
N TYR A 68 -12.09 -0.68 -3.92
CA TYR A 68 -11.90 0.44 -4.83
C TYR A 68 -12.16 0.02 -6.30
N PHE A 69 -11.56 -1.08 -6.78
CA PHE A 69 -11.81 -1.53 -8.15
C PHE A 69 -13.26 -1.92 -8.42
N LYS A 70 -13.89 -2.66 -7.49
CA LYS A 70 -15.29 -3.07 -7.59
C LYS A 70 -16.22 -1.85 -7.71
N LYS A 71 -16.07 -0.86 -6.83
CA LYS A 71 -16.96 0.33 -6.84
C LYS A 71 -16.73 1.27 -8.03
N ASN A 72 -15.56 1.20 -8.67
CA ASN A 72 -15.28 1.99 -9.87
C ASN A 72 -15.49 1.21 -11.18
N ASN A 73 -16.15 0.04 -11.13
CA ASN A 73 -16.37 -0.84 -12.29
C ASN A 73 -15.09 -1.23 -13.04
N ARG A 74 -13.95 -1.27 -12.34
CA ARG A 74 -12.61 -1.59 -12.88
C ARG A 74 -12.36 -3.11 -12.85
N LEU A 75 -13.19 -3.90 -13.54
CA LEU A 75 -13.19 -5.37 -13.45
C LEU A 75 -11.88 -6.02 -13.91
N LYS A 76 -11.29 -5.55 -15.00
CA LYS A 76 -9.98 -6.04 -15.48
C LYS A 76 -8.90 -5.82 -14.42
N ASP A 77 -8.95 -4.66 -13.77
CA ASP A 77 -7.96 -4.24 -12.78
C ASP A 77 -8.07 -5.04 -11.49
N LEU A 78 -9.30 -5.38 -11.10
CA LEU A 78 -9.56 -6.33 -10.04
C LEU A 78 -8.94 -7.71 -10.35
N GLN A 79 -9.19 -8.24 -11.55
CA GLN A 79 -8.67 -9.56 -11.95
C GLN A 79 -7.13 -9.57 -12.00
N ASP A 80 -6.52 -8.54 -12.56
CA ASP A 80 -5.07 -8.42 -12.64
C ASP A 80 -4.44 -8.23 -11.26
N PHE A 81 -5.10 -7.52 -10.35
CA PHE A 81 -4.68 -7.41 -8.95
C PHE A 81 -4.82 -8.74 -8.18
N GLU A 82 -5.87 -9.51 -8.41
CA GLU A 82 -6.04 -10.84 -7.82
C GLU A 82 -4.95 -11.82 -8.31
N LYS A 83 -4.59 -11.76 -9.59
CA LYS A 83 -3.42 -12.49 -10.13
C LYS A 83 -2.13 -12.05 -9.45
N PHE A 84 -1.90 -10.73 -9.32
CA PHE A 84 -0.74 -10.20 -8.62
C PHE A 84 -0.64 -10.77 -7.19
N MET A 85 -1.73 -10.75 -6.43
CA MET A 85 -1.79 -11.30 -5.06
C MET A 85 -1.41 -12.78 -5.03
N ALA A 86 -1.90 -13.57 -5.99
CA ALA A 86 -1.56 -14.99 -6.07
C ALA A 86 -0.09 -15.23 -6.45
N PHE A 87 0.39 -14.55 -7.50
CA PHE A 87 1.74 -14.79 -8.05
C PHE A 87 2.86 -14.21 -7.21
N LYS A 88 2.62 -13.10 -6.50
CA LYS A 88 3.65 -12.40 -5.73
C LYS A 88 3.62 -12.73 -4.23
N ARG A 89 2.74 -13.63 -3.78
CA ARG A 89 2.57 -13.97 -2.36
C ARG A 89 3.88 -14.33 -1.65
N THR A 90 4.74 -15.09 -2.31
CA THR A 90 6.06 -15.48 -1.77
C THR A 90 7.04 -14.30 -1.71
N ALA A 91 6.90 -13.32 -2.61
CA ALA A 91 7.77 -12.14 -2.65
C ALA A 91 7.45 -11.16 -1.52
N TYR A 92 6.17 -10.92 -1.22
CA TYR A 92 5.78 -9.97 -0.18
C TYR A 92 5.49 -10.57 1.20
N GLY A 93 5.21 -11.87 1.28
CA GLY A 93 4.99 -12.56 2.54
C GLY A 93 3.85 -11.95 3.38
N PRO A 94 3.98 -11.87 4.71
CA PRO A 94 2.99 -11.25 5.58
C PRO A 94 3.20 -9.74 5.77
N SER A 95 4.25 -9.14 5.21
CA SER A 95 4.61 -7.74 5.48
C SER A 95 3.83 -6.78 4.58
N PRO A 96 3.00 -5.87 5.14
CA PRO A 96 2.36 -4.81 4.38
C PRO A 96 3.35 -3.92 3.63
N LEU A 97 4.53 -3.68 4.21
CA LEU A 97 5.56 -2.84 3.59
C LEU A 97 6.14 -3.48 2.34
N ILE A 98 6.52 -4.76 2.43
CA ILE A 98 7.01 -5.49 1.26
C ILE A 98 5.89 -5.65 0.23
N PHE A 99 4.64 -5.85 0.68
CA PHE A 99 3.47 -5.86 -0.20
C PHE A 99 3.35 -4.57 -1.01
N PHE A 100 3.44 -3.41 -0.37
CA PHE A 100 3.40 -2.12 -1.07
C PHE A 100 4.61 -1.88 -1.96
N SER A 101 5.81 -2.32 -1.57
CA SER A 101 7.02 -2.24 -2.42
C SER A 101 6.84 -3.04 -3.70
N VAL A 102 6.41 -4.30 -3.58
CA VAL A 102 6.18 -5.19 -4.73
C VAL A 102 4.99 -4.72 -5.56
N LEU A 103 3.96 -4.13 -4.94
CA LEU A 103 2.84 -3.51 -5.64
C LEU A 103 3.27 -2.26 -6.41
N LYS A 104 4.29 -1.52 -5.93
CA LYS A 104 4.82 -0.33 -6.62
C LYS A 104 5.63 -0.67 -7.87
N GLU A 105 6.36 -1.79 -7.84
CA GLU A 105 7.02 -2.32 -9.04
C GLU A 105 6.03 -2.83 -10.09
N TYR A 106 4.80 -3.11 -9.69
CA TYR A 106 3.71 -3.35 -10.61
C TYR A 106 3.23 -2.00 -11.18
N GLU A 107 3.18 -1.87 -12.51
CA GLU A 107 2.94 -0.62 -13.29
C GLU A 107 1.67 0.19 -12.94
N ARG A 108 0.91 -0.22 -11.92
CA ARG A 108 -0.41 0.30 -11.59
C ARG A 108 -0.49 1.03 -10.25
N PHE A 109 0.60 1.08 -9.49
CA PHE A 109 0.59 1.74 -8.19
C PHE A 109 0.26 3.23 -8.30
N ASP A 110 0.86 3.93 -9.26
CA ASP A 110 0.61 5.36 -9.45
C ASP A 110 -0.85 5.61 -9.90
N GLU A 111 -1.45 4.70 -10.68
CA GLU A 111 -2.88 4.76 -11.05
C GLU A 111 -3.83 4.62 -9.86
N ILE A 112 -3.42 3.92 -8.80
CA ILE A 112 -4.25 3.67 -7.62
C ILE A 112 -4.08 4.81 -6.60
N PHE A 113 -2.84 5.28 -6.41
CA PHE A 113 -2.45 6.09 -5.25
C PHE A 113 -2.02 7.53 -5.56
N VAL A 114 -1.61 7.87 -6.80
CA VAL A 114 -0.90 9.12 -7.11
C VAL A 114 -1.64 10.04 -8.10
N ALA A 115 -2.84 9.65 -8.59
CA ALA A 115 -3.60 10.53 -9.51
C ALA A 115 -3.93 11.90 -8.92
#